data_AF-A0A1Q9NH40-F1
#
_entry.id   AF-A0A1Q9NH40-F1
#
_cell.length_a   1.000
_cell.length_b   1.000
_cell.length_c   1.000
_cell.angle_alpha   90.00
_cell.angle_beta   90.00
_cell.angle_gamma   90.00
#
_symmetry.space_group_name_H-M   'P 1'
#
loop_
_entity.id
_entity.type
_entity.pdbx_description
1 polymer ?
#
loop_
_entity_poly.entity_id
_entity_poly.type
_entity_poly.pdbx_seq_one_letter_code
_entity_poly.pdbx_strand_id
1 'polypeptide(L)' 'MNNLTKKEKWKKIQELVSFFGAEIEKEKIILVQKKNDVSSIESIDRLKESIESMLEVTLQITIKKDKNRWEIKVKDFNK' A
#
# COMPACT_ATOMS: atom_id res chain seq x y z
N MET A 1 -18.83 -3.03 15.15
CA MET A 1 -17.67 -2.90 14.24
C MET A 1 -18.21 -2.98 12.82
N ASN A 2 -18.00 -1.95 11.99
CA ASN A 2 -18.43 -1.98 10.60
C ASN A 2 -17.47 -2.88 9.82
N ASN A 3 -17.88 -4.12 9.52
CA ASN A 3 -17.11 -4.98 8.62
C ASN A 3 -17.13 -4.37 7.22
N LEU A 4 -16.05 -3.67 6.87
CA LEU A 4 -15.83 -3.18 5.51
C LEU A 4 -15.72 -4.37 4.55
N THR A 5 -16.41 -4.31 3.42
CA THR A 5 -16.29 -5.32 2.38
C THR A 5 -14.89 -5.31 1.76
N LYS A 6 -14.47 -6.42 1.11
CA LYS A 6 -13.18 -6.47 0.38
C LYS A 6 -13.01 -5.30 -0.59
N LYS A 7 -14.09 -4.91 -1.27
CA LYS A 7 -14.13 -3.79 -2.22
C LYS A 7 -13.91 -2.44 -1.53
N GLU A 8 -14.52 -2.22 -0.36
CA GLU A 8 -14.34 -1.00 0.41
C GLU A 8 -12.95 -0.92 1.04
N LYS A 9 -12.45 -2.03 1.58
CA LYS A 9 -11.06 -2.12 2.06
C LYS A 9 -10.10 -1.77 0.93
N TRP A 10 -10.27 -2.37 -0.25
CA TRP A 10 -9.45 -2.07 -1.42
C TRP A 10 -9.52 -0.60 -1.84
N LYS A 11 -10.73 -0.02 -1.89
CA LYS A 11 -10.91 1.40 -2.22
C LYS A 11 -10.21 2.33 -1.22
N LYS A 12 -10.29 2.03 0.09
CA LYS A 12 -9.55 2.78 1.11
C LYS A 12 -8.05 2.65 0.95
N ILE A 13 -7.53 1.45 0.65
CA ILE A 13 -6.10 1.27 0.37
C ILE A 13 -5.71 2.14 -0.82
N GLN A 14 -6.47 2.09 -1.92
CA GLN A 14 -6.25 2.91 -3.11
C GLN A 14 -6.25 4.41 -2.79
N GLU A 15 -7.19 4.90 -1.97
CA GLU A 15 -7.23 6.30 -1.55
C GLU A 15 -5.99 6.68 -0.74
N LEU A 16 -5.64 5.89 0.29
CA LEU A 16 -4.50 6.15 1.17
C LEU A 16 -3.18 6.19 0.41
N VAL A 17 -2.96 5.25 -0.51
CA VAL A 17 -1.71 5.17 -1.29
C VAL A 17 -1.65 6.19 -2.42
N SER A 18 -2.79 6.65 -2.96
CA SER A 18 -2.83 7.67 -4.02
C SER A 18 -2.23 9.00 -3.55
N PHE A 19 -2.37 9.34 -2.27
CA PHE A 19 -1.72 10.52 -1.67
C PHE A 19 -0.20 10.49 -1.78
N PHE A 20 0.41 9.30 -1.86
CA PHE A 20 1.85 9.10 -1.98
C PHE A 20 2.31 8.99 -3.44
N GLY A 21 1.45 9.36 -4.41
CA GLY A 21 1.77 9.27 -5.84
C GLY A 21 1.80 7.83 -6.35
N ALA A 22 0.96 6.95 -5.78
CA ALA A 22 0.86 5.58 -6.24
C ALA A 22 0.12 5.48 -7.59
N GLU A 23 0.64 4.64 -8.47
CA GLU A 23 -0.07 4.12 -9.63
C GLU A 23 -0.83 2.84 -9.22
N ILE A 24 -2.13 2.82 -9.44
CA ILE A 24 -2.96 1.67 -9.10
C ILE A 24 -3.09 0.77 -10.32
N GLU A 25 -2.58 -0.45 -10.22
CA GLU A 25 -2.92 -1.55 -11.14
C GLU A 25 -3.99 -2.44 -10.50
N LYS A 26 -4.76 -3.18 -11.33
CA LYS A 26 -5.97 -3.93 -10.90
C LYS A 26 -5.79 -4.75 -9.61
N GLU A 27 -4.61 -5.35 -9.40
CA GLU A 27 -4.32 -6.24 -8.27
C GLU A 27 -3.13 -5.78 -7.40
N LYS A 28 -2.52 -4.64 -7.72
CA LYS A 28 -1.33 -4.15 -7.01
C LYS A 28 -1.22 -2.64 -7.11
N ILE A 29 -0.61 -2.04 -6.12
CA ILE A 29 -0.34 -0.62 -6.06
C ILE A 29 1.16 -0.43 -6.27
N ILE A 30 1.54 0.44 -7.18
CA ILE A 30 2.93 0.79 -7.48
C ILE A 30 3.20 2.18 -6.94
N LEU A 31 4.00 2.28 -5.88
CA LEU A 31 4.53 3.55 -5.42
C LEU A 31 5.81 3.86 -6.18
N VAL A 32 5.83 4.99 -6.88
CA VAL A 32 7.02 5.48 -7.58
C VAL A 32 7.79 6.38 -6.64
N GLN A 33 9.01 5.99 -6.27
CA GLN A 33 9.86 6.82 -5.43
C GLN A 33 10.37 7.99 -6.29
N LYS A 34 9.99 9.22 -5.96
CA LYS A 34 10.54 10.41 -6.63
C LYS A 34 12.02 10.54 -6.27
N LYS A 35 12.84 11.06 -7.19
CA LYS A 35 14.31 11.12 -7.06
C LYS A 35 14.86 11.88 -5.84
N ASN A 36 14.02 12.59 -5.10
CA ASN A 36 14.37 13.30 -3.85
C ASN A 36 13.53 12.84 -2.65
N ASP A 37 12.76 11.77 -2.81
CA ASP A 37 11.91 11.24 -1.76
C ASP A 37 12.77 10.36 -0.86
N VAL A 38 13.20 10.93 0.27
CA VAL A 38 13.88 10.24 1.37
C VAL A 38 12.93 9.29 2.10
N SER A 39 11.91 8.77 1.39
CA SER A 39 11.07 7.68 1.85
C SER A 39 11.97 6.46 2.03
N SER A 40 12.58 6.46 3.20
CA SER A 40 13.34 5.38 3.76
C SER A 40 12.36 4.23 3.93
N ILE A 41 12.86 3.01 3.86
CA ILE A 41 12.06 1.79 3.99
C ILE A 41 11.09 1.87 5.19
N GLU A 42 11.49 2.58 6.26
CA GLU A 42 10.67 2.89 7.44
C GLU A 42 9.35 3.64 7.15
N SER A 43 9.32 4.64 6.27
CA SER A 43 8.08 5.38 5.97
C SER A 43 7.03 4.48 5.33
N ILE A 44 7.50 3.54 4.52
CA ILE A 44 6.67 2.50 3.89
C ILE A 44 6.23 1.45 4.88
N ASP A 45 7.10 1.04 5.78
CA ASP A 45 6.74 0.05 6.79
C ASP A 45 5.66 0.61 7.73
N ARG A 46 5.79 1.88 8.13
CA ARG A 46 4.75 2.59 8.88
C ARG A 46 3.44 2.74 8.12
N LEU A 47 3.51 3.03 6.82
CA LEU A 47 2.32 3.07 5.95
C LEU A 47 1.66 1.69 5.90
N LYS A 48 2.45 0.63 5.74
CA LYS A 48 1.99 -0.75 5.72
C LYS A 48 1.26 -1.07 7.01
N GLU A 49 1.91 -0.89 8.16
CA GLU A 49 1.32 -1.16 9.47
C GLU A 49 0.05 -0.36 9.71
N SER A 50 0.03 0.93 9.34
CA SER A 50 -1.16 1.77 9.48
C SER A 50 -2.34 1.22 8.67
N ILE A 51 -2.11 0.84 7.41
CA ILE A 51 -3.16 0.29 6.55
C ILE A 51 -3.61 -1.08 7.05
N GLU A 52 -2.69 -1.96 7.42
CA GLU A 52 -2.99 -3.29 7.95
C GLU A 52 -3.83 -3.20 9.23
N SER A 53 -3.48 -2.27 10.14
CA SER A 53 -4.21 -2.07 11.39
C SER A 53 -5.57 -1.39 11.17
N MET A 54 -5.68 -0.44 10.25
CA MET A 54 -6.94 0.29 10.01
C MET A 54 -7.98 -0.54 9.26
N LEU A 55 -7.53 -1.44 8.39
CA LEU A 55 -8.41 -2.18 7.49
C LEU A 55 -8.45 -3.68 7.78
N GLU A 56 -7.71 -4.16 8.79
CA GLU A 56 -7.59 -5.59 9.11
C GLU A 56 -7.23 -6.40 7.86
N VAL A 57 -6.18 -5.96 7.18
CA VAL A 57 -5.64 -6.59 5.96
C VAL A 57 -4.19 -6.97 6.18
N THR A 58 -3.68 -7.88 5.36
CA THR A 58 -2.25 -8.18 5.26
C THR A 58 -1.74 -7.68 3.92
N LEU A 59 -0.73 -6.82 3.94
CA LEU A 59 -0.07 -6.28 2.77
C LEU A 59 1.30 -6.92 2.57
N GLN A 60 1.68 -7.12 1.32
CA GLN A 60 3.01 -7.53 0.90
C GLN A 60 3.63 -6.38 0.12
N ILE A 61 4.80 -5.92 0.56
CA ILE A 61 5.53 -4.84 -0.12
C ILE A 61 6.80 -5.44 -0.74
N THR A 62 6.98 -5.21 -2.04
CA THR A 62 8.15 -5.65 -2.80
C THR A 62 8.90 -4.44 -3.33
N ILE A 63 10.17 -4.29 -2.93
CA ILE A 63 11.01 -3.18 -3.38
C ILE A 63 11.71 -3.57 -4.69
N LYS A 64 11.39 -2.88 -5.78
CA LYS A 64 12.04 -3.03 -7.09
C LYS A 64 13.08 -1.92 -7.28
N LYS A 65 14.28 -2.15 -6.75
CA LYS A 65 15.40 -1.18 -6.80
C LYS A 65 15.73 -0.74 -8.23
N ASP A 66 15.71 -1.65 -9.20
CA ASP A 66 15.99 -1.37 -10.62
C ASP A 66 15.02 -0.37 -11.27
N LYS A 67 13.80 -0.23 -10.72
CA LYS A 67 12.77 0.63 -11.30
C LYS A 67 12.39 1.80 -10.41
N ASN A 68 13.08 1.97 -9.27
CA ASN A 68 12.72 2.94 -8.22
C ASN A 68 11.24 2.86 -7.82
N ARG A 69 10.72 1.63 -7.71
CA ARG A 69 9.30 1.35 -7.50
C ARG A 69 9.11 0.41 -6.32
N TRP A 70 8.01 0.59 -5.61
CA TRP A 70 7.54 -0.32 -4.58
C TRP A 70 6.19 -0.88 -4.97
N GLU A 71 6.08 -2.21 -4.97
CA GLU A 71 4.83 -2.90 -5.30
C GLU A 71 4.17 -3.35 -4.00
N ILE A 72 3.00 -2.78 -3.70
CA ILE A 72 2.12 -3.21 -2.61
C ILE A 72 1.06 -4.13 -3.17
N LYS A 73 0.91 -5.31 -2.58
CA LYS A 73 -0.14 -6.29 -2.89
C LYS A 73 -0.90 -6.62 -1.62
N VAL A 74 -2.21 -6.83 -1.71
CA VAL A 74 -2.98 -7.37 -0.58
C VAL A 74 -2.85 -8.89 -0.62
N LYS A 75 -2.31 -9.47 0.45
CA LYS A 75 -2.21 -10.91 0.63
C LYS A 75 -3.48 -11.48 1.24
N ASP A 76 -4.06 -10.76 2.20
CA ASP A 76 -5.26 -11.20 2.91
C ASP A 76 -6.13 -10.00 3.35
N PHE A 77 -7.45 -10.16 3.39
CA PHE A 77 -8.41 -9.10 3.75
C PHE A 77 -9.07 -9.28 5.13
N ASN A 78 -8.70 -10.33 5.87
CA ASN A 78 -9.33 -10.77 7.13
C ASN A 78 -8.26 -11.04 8.21
N LYS A 79 -7.34 -10.09 8.41
CA LYS A 79 -6.31 -10.21 9.45
C LYS A 79 -6.91 -10.35 10.84
#